data_AF-A0A7T0BWE4-F1
#
_entry.id   AF-A0A7T0BWE4-F1
#
_cell.length_a   1.000
_cell.length_b   1.000
_cell.length_c   1.000
_cell.angle_alpha   90.00
_cell.angle_beta   90.00
_cell.angle_gamma   90.00
#
_symmetry.space_group_name_H-M   'P 1'
#
loop_
_entity.id
_entity.type
_entity.pdbx_description
1 polymer ?
#
loop_
_entity_poly.entity_id
_entity_poly.type
_entity_poly.pdbx_seq_one_letter_code
_entity_poly.pdbx_strand_id
1 'polypeptide(L)'
;MTDYKPLFQKESIRTHQYRRVIIRKTLQIVRNNPDLKEEEIIALAEKEAVKICDLCVESSMEENSRELVDQYFLLETEAQRQDHVGRLFLHPLDGELRKGYLKECLIPVFCKSVLNLLGQETYDQFSDRIQQMIQIAKKHGIIYGDMLESPPARALIQEIIEAYRNEMKISGGFEAQLKNQIDAALVIYQNEHPNEEFNIEKNIEGAYGDFTRLMGLDK
;
A
#
# COMPACT_ATOMS: atom_id res chain seq x y z
N MET A 1 1.78 7.74 30.99
CA MET A 1 1.40 8.43 29.74
C MET A 1 -0.11 8.58 29.76
N THR A 2 -0.61 9.81 29.83
CA THR A 2 -2.04 10.11 29.76
C THR A 2 -2.52 9.95 28.32
N ASP A 3 -3.55 9.13 28.11
CA ASP A 3 -4.16 8.93 26.79
C ASP A 3 -4.70 10.26 26.26
N TYR A 4 -4.07 10.74 25.18
CA TYR A 4 -4.51 11.95 24.49
C TYR A 4 -5.87 11.71 23.83
N LYS A 5 -6.90 12.43 24.28
CA LYS A 5 -8.21 12.50 23.60
C LYS A 5 -8.29 13.80 22.80
N PRO A 6 -8.39 13.73 21.45
CA PRO A 6 -8.53 14.94 20.64
C PRO A 6 -9.86 15.64 20.92
N LEU A 7 -9.82 16.97 20.97
CA LEU A 7 -10.99 17.84 21.22
C LEU A 7 -12.08 17.74 20.13
N PHE A 8 -11.72 17.32 18.91
CA PHE A 8 -12.64 17.18 17.78
C PHE A 8 -12.47 15.82 17.09
N GLN A 9 -13.36 14.87 17.40
CA GLN A 9 -13.23 13.48 16.95
C GLN A 9 -13.45 13.27 15.45
N LYS A 10 -14.28 14.08 14.77
CA LYS A 10 -14.52 13.96 13.31
C LYS A 10 -13.45 14.65 12.45
N GLU A 11 -12.84 15.72 12.96
CA GLU A 11 -11.67 16.39 12.35
C GLU A 11 -10.36 15.62 12.61
N SER A 12 -10.41 14.60 13.46
CA SER A 12 -9.30 13.74 13.88
C SER A 12 -8.64 13.01 12.72
N ILE A 13 -9.39 12.43 11.78
CA ILE A 13 -8.80 11.60 10.70
C ILE A 13 -8.00 12.47 9.72
N ARG A 14 -8.59 13.61 9.31
CA ARG A 14 -7.94 14.58 8.43
C ARG A 14 -6.69 15.14 9.10
N THR A 15 -6.83 15.77 10.27
CA THR A 15 -5.68 16.32 11.00
C THR A 15 -4.62 15.28 11.34
N HIS A 16 -4.99 14.01 11.54
CA HIS A 16 -4.04 12.91 11.71
C HIS A 16 -3.21 12.64 10.45
N GLN A 17 -3.80 12.68 9.25
CA GLN A 17 -3.08 12.54 7.98
C GLN A 17 -2.08 13.69 7.78
N TYR A 18 -2.48 14.95 8.00
CA TYR A 18 -1.58 16.11 7.89
C TYR A 18 -0.40 16.02 8.87
N ARG A 19 -0.67 15.65 10.14
CA ARG A 19 0.39 15.43 11.15
C ARG A 19 1.38 14.35 10.73
N ARG A 20 0.92 13.25 10.15
CA ARG A 20 1.81 12.20 9.62
C ARG A 20 2.64 12.67 8.44
N VAL A 21 2.08 13.49 7.54
CA VAL A 21 2.82 14.05 6.40
C VAL A 21 3.93 14.98 6.90
N ILE A 22 3.66 15.85 7.88
CA ILE A 22 4.66 16.70 8.51
C ILE A 22 5.82 15.86 9.04
N ILE A 23 5.54 14.85 9.88
CA ILE A 23 6.57 13.97 10.45
C ILE A 23 7.42 13.32 9.36
N ARG A 24 6.79 12.81 8.29
CA ARG A 24 7.52 12.15 7.20
C ARG A 24 8.36 13.11 6.39
N LYS A 25 7.85 14.29 6.07
CA LYS A 25 8.59 15.31 5.32
C LYS A 25 9.79 15.77 6.13
N THR A 26 9.65 15.96 7.45
CA THR A 26 10.77 16.24 8.34
C THR A 26 11.82 15.13 8.28
N LEU A 27 11.43 13.85 8.43
CA LEU A 27 12.37 12.73 8.33
C LEU A 27 13.04 12.63 6.95
N GLN A 28 12.31 12.95 5.88
CA GLN A 28 12.85 12.96 4.52
C GLN A 28 13.86 14.11 4.33
N ILE A 29 13.59 15.30 4.88
CA ILE A 29 14.53 16.42 4.86
C ILE A 29 15.82 16.04 5.59
N VAL A 30 15.73 15.42 6.76
CA VAL A 30 16.88 14.93 7.52
C VAL A 30 17.69 13.93 6.70
N ARG A 31 17.03 12.93 6.10
CA ARG A 31 17.70 11.89 5.30
C ARG A 31 18.36 12.43 4.03
N ASN A 32 17.71 13.38 3.36
CA ASN A 32 18.19 13.91 2.10
C ASN A 32 19.29 14.97 2.26
N ASN A 33 19.49 15.49 3.47
CA ASN A 33 20.44 16.55 3.75
C ASN A 33 21.31 16.20 4.97
N PRO A 34 22.09 15.11 4.92
CA PRO A 34 22.89 14.66 6.06
C PRO A 34 23.97 15.66 6.49
N ASP A 35 24.39 16.53 5.58
CA ASP A 35 25.49 17.49 5.78
C ASP A 35 25.01 18.87 6.26
N LEU A 36 23.70 19.13 6.31
CA LEU A 36 23.16 20.40 6.81
C LEU A 36 23.20 20.44 8.33
N LYS A 37 23.38 21.65 8.86
CA LYS A 37 23.30 21.87 10.31
C LYS A 37 21.86 21.72 10.77
N GLU A 38 21.70 21.36 12.05
CA GLU A 38 20.41 21.17 12.69
C GLU A 38 19.48 22.38 12.49
N GLU A 39 20.01 23.60 12.63
CA GLU A 39 19.26 24.85 12.45
C GLU A 39 18.70 25.01 11.02
N GLU A 40 19.44 24.58 10.00
CA GLU A 40 19.01 24.62 8.60
C GLU A 40 17.96 23.54 8.31
N ILE A 41 18.12 22.35 8.91
CA ILE A 41 17.14 21.27 8.83
C ILE A 41 15.82 21.70 9.50
N ILE A 42 15.89 22.33 10.67
CA ILE A 42 14.72 22.87 11.38
C ILE A 42 14.01 23.90 10.51
N ALA A 43 14.74 24.88 9.95
CA ALA A 43 14.14 25.91 9.10
C ALA A 43 13.45 25.32 7.86
N LEU A 44 14.03 24.30 7.22
CA LEU A 44 13.41 23.60 6.10
C LEU A 44 12.16 22.82 6.53
N ALA A 45 12.22 22.13 7.66
CA ALA A 45 11.11 21.37 8.21
C ALA A 45 9.95 22.29 8.63
N GLU A 46 10.23 23.42 9.27
CA GLU A 46 9.23 24.43 9.65
C GLU A 46 8.57 25.03 8.42
N LYS A 47 9.35 25.42 7.40
CA LYS A 47 8.81 25.96 6.14
C LYS A 47 7.86 24.97 5.46
N GLU A 48 8.21 23.69 5.42
CA GLU A 48 7.33 22.66 4.85
C GLU A 48 6.12 22.37 5.75
N ALA A 49 6.28 22.35 7.07
CA ALA A 49 5.19 22.16 8.01
C ALA A 49 4.15 23.28 7.92
N VAL A 50 4.58 24.53 7.81
CA VAL A 50 3.70 25.69 7.62
C VAL A 50 2.87 25.54 6.35
N LYS A 51 3.49 25.22 5.20
CA LYS A 51 2.75 24.98 3.95
C LYS A 51 1.71 23.87 4.09
N ILE A 52 2.06 22.76 4.76
CA ILE A 52 1.13 21.64 4.98
C ILE A 52 -0.05 22.07 5.86
N CYS A 53 0.21 22.89 6.88
CA CYS A 53 -0.83 23.45 7.75
C CYS A 53 -1.73 24.44 6.99
N ASP A 54 -1.17 25.34 6.19
CA ASP A 54 -1.94 26.29 5.38
C ASP A 54 -2.84 25.54 4.39
N LEU A 55 -2.32 24.52 3.72
CA LEU A 55 -3.11 23.62 2.87
C LEU A 55 -4.21 22.88 3.64
N CYS A 56 -3.99 22.52 4.92
CA CYS A 56 -5.03 21.92 5.76
C CYS A 56 -6.20 22.87 5.98
N VAL A 57 -5.89 24.15 6.17
CA VAL A 57 -6.88 25.21 6.39
C VAL A 57 -7.60 25.53 5.09
N GLU A 58 -6.86 25.79 4.01
CA GLU A 58 -7.42 26.13 2.68
C GLU A 58 -8.35 25.03 2.17
N SER A 59 -7.96 23.77 2.34
CA SER A 59 -8.78 22.65 1.90
C SER A 59 -10.03 22.40 2.76
N SER A 60 -10.19 23.10 3.88
CA SER A 60 -11.43 23.10 4.66
C SER A 60 -12.42 24.17 4.20
N MET A 61 -12.00 25.11 3.33
CA MET A 61 -12.78 26.29 2.96
C MET A 61 -13.30 26.30 1.51
N GLU A 62 -12.79 25.48 0.58
CA GLU A 62 -13.19 25.49 -0.83
C GLU A 62 -13.58 24.10 -1.39
N GLU A 63 -14.66 24.04 -2.21
CA GLU A 63 -15.13 22.81 -2.88
C GLU A 63 -14.15 22.24 -3.92
N ASN A 64 -13.20 23.05 -4.41
CA ASN A 64 -12.16 22.65 -5.39
C ASN A 64 -10.83 22.23 -4.76
N SER A 65 -10.74 22.11 -3.43
CA SER A 65 -9.48 21.81 -2.74
C SER A 65 -8.95 20.39 -2.93
N ARG A 66 -9.65 19.54 -3.69
CA ARG A 66 -9.29 18.14 -3.90
C ARG A 66 -7.97 18.00 -4.64
N GLU A 67 -7.74 18.81 -5.68
CA GLU A 67 -6.49 18.81 -6.45
C GLU A 67 -5.26 19.23 -5.61
N LEU A 68 -5.41 20.24 -4.74
CA LEU A 68 -4.33 20.71 -3.85
C LEU A 68 -3.98 19.69 -2.76
N VAL A 69 -5.00 19.00 -2.22
CA VAL A 69 -4.81 17.87 -1.31
C VAL A 69 -4.12 16.73 -2.07
N ASP A 70 -4.62 16.34 -3.23
CA ASP A 70 -4.06 15.23 -4.01
C ASP A 70 -2.60 15.48 -4.47
N GLN A 71 -2.20 16.74 -4.67
CA GLN A 71 -0.83 17.14 -5.03
C GLN A 71 0.17 17.00 -3.86
N TYR A 72 -0.24 17.28 -2.62
CA TYR A 72 0.63 17.24 -1.43
C TYR A 72 0.57 15.90 -0.68
N PHE A 73 -0.61 15.31 -0.66
CA PHE A 73 -0.85 13.97 -0.18
C PHE A 73 -0.60 13.03 -1.33
N LEU A 74 0.61 12.47 -1.39
CA LEU A 74 0.67 11.17 -2.04
C LEU A 74 -0.27 10.27 -1.28
N LEU A 75 -1.36 9.94 -1.97
CA LEU A 75 -2.50 9.15 -1.52
C LEU A 75 -2.11 7.70 -1.19
N GLU A 76 -0.89 7.46 -0.75
CA GLU A 76 -0.54 6.22 -0.07
C GLU A 76 -1.31 6.22 1.26
N THR A 77 -2.29 5.35 1.38
CA THR A 77 -2.82 4.85 2.65
C THR A 77 -1.70 4.17 3.43
N GLU A 78 -1.91 3.92 4.72
CA GLU A 78 -0.94 3.16 5.53
C GLU A 78 -0.65 1.78 4.97
N ALA A 79 -1.70 1.14 4.48
CA ALA A 79 -1.60 -0.15 3.86
C ALA A 79 -0.85 -0.10 2.51
N GLN A 80 -0.91 1.03 1.77
CA GLN A 80 -0.09 1.25 0.57
C GLN A 80 1.40 1.50 0.84
N ARG A 81 1.78 1.79 2.09
CA ARG A 81 3.19 1.93 2.46
C ARG A 81 3.82 0.66 3.01
N GLN A 82 3.02 -0.17 3.67
CA GLN A 82 3.53 -1.42 4.25
C GLN A 82 3.67 -2.51 3.18
N ASP A 83 2.78 -2.51 2.18
CA ASP A 83 2.74 -3.55 1.13
C ASP A 83 2.75 -2.95 -0.28
N HIS A 84 3.57 -1.94 -0.57
CA HIS A 84 3.55 -1.21 -1.85
C HIS A 84 3.79 -2.10 -3.06
N VAL A 85 4.69 -3.10 -2.97
CA VAL A 85 4.92 -4.08 -4.04
C VAL A 85 3.69 -4.94 -4.27
N GLY A 86 3.15 -5.52 -3.19
CA GLY A 86 1.95 -6.33 -3.23
C GLY A 86 0.73 -5.59 -3.75
N ARG A 87 0.58 -4.30 -3.39
CA ARG A 87 -0.54 -3.49 -3.86
C ARG A 87 -0.41 -3.04 -5.30
N LEU A 88 0.79 -2.72 -5.77
CA LEU A 88 1.00 -2.51 -7.20
C LEU A 88 0.65 -3.79 -7.97
N PHE A 89 1.12 -4.93 -7.50
CA PHE A 89 0.87 -6.23 -8.10
C PHE A 89 -0.62 -6.59 -8.17
N LEU A 90 -1.38 -6.29 -7.11
CA LEU A 90 -2.82 -6.54 -7.05
C LEU A 90 -3.67 -5.42 -7.66
N HIS A 91 -3.09 -4.28 -8.06
CA HIS A 91 -3.83 -3.17 -8.64
C HIS A 91 -4.78 -3.56 -9.79
N PRO A 92 -4.37 -4.45 -10.74
CA PRO A 92 -5.28 -4.92 -11.78
C PRO A 92 -6.51 -5.68 -11.25
N LEU A 93 -6.45 -6.19 -10.02
CA LEU A 93 -7.47 -7.02 -9.40
C LEU A 93 -8.37 -6.26 -8.43
N ASP A 94 -8.11 -4.98 -8.16
CA ASP A 94 -8.85 -4.20 -7.14
C ASP A 94 -10.36 -4.11 -7.43
N GLY A 95 -10.75 -4.21 -8.72
CA GLY A 95 -12.14 -4.27 -9.19
C GLY A 95 -12.72 -5.69 -9.33
N GLU A 96 -11.88 -6.72 -9.45
CA GLU A 96 -12.27 -8.11 -9.72
C GLU A 96 -12.28 -8.98 -8.46
N LEU A 97 -11.50 -8.62 -7.42
CA LEU A 97 -11.57 -9.24 -6.11
C LEU A 97 -12.94 -8.93 -5.48
N ARG A 98 -13.79 -9.97 -5.49
CA ARG A 98 -15.21 -9.93 -5.14
C ARG A 98 -15.51 -9.22 -3.81
N LYS A 99 -16.72 -8.66 -3.73
CA LYS A 99 -17.31 -8.02 -2.53
C LYS A 99 -17.31 -8.96 -1.33
N GLY A 100 -16.98 -8.41 -0.16
CA GLY A 100 -17.19 -9.04 1.15
C GLY A 100 -15.89 -9.36 1.88
N TYR A 101 -15.97 -10.33 2.78
CA TYR A 101 -14.90 -10.77 3.69
C TYR A 101 -13.61 -11.21 2.98
N LEU A 102 -13.72 -11.72 1.75
CA LEU A 102 -12.56 -12.14 0.95
C LEU A 102 -11.64 -10.95 0.63
N LYS A 103 -12.19 -9.75 0.43
CA LYS A 103 -11.40 -8.55 0.13
C LYS A 103 -10.61 -8.09 1.35
N GLU A 104 -11.25 -8.04 2.51
CA GLU A 104 -10.63 -7.52 3.74
C GLU A 104 -9.61 -8.50 4.32
N CYS A 105 -9.93 -9.80 4.29
CA CYS A 105 -9.06 -10.85 4.82
C CYS A 105 -7.90 -11.23 3.88
N LEU A 106 -8.16 -11.35 2.57
CA LEU A 106 -7.18 -11.96 1.66
C LEU A 106 -6.31 -10.96 0.90
N ILE A 107 -6.72 -9.70 0.72
CA ILE A 107 -5.81 -8.70 0.12
C ILE A 107 -4.48 -8.60 0.87
N PRO A 108 -4.45 -8.48 2.21
CA PRO A 108 -3.18 -8.45 2.93
C PRO A 108 -2.33 -9.70 2.71
N VAL A 109 -2.96 -10.86 2.58
CA VAL A 109 -2.29 -12.13 2.31
C VAL A 109 -1.63 -12.11 0.94
N PHE A 110 -2.38 -11.77 -0.10
CA PHE A 110 -1.86 -11.71 -1.46
C PHE A 110 -0.79 -10.63 -1.62
N CYS A 111 -0.95 -9.50 -0.94
CA CYS A 111 0.05 -8.44 -0.91
C CYS A 111 1.39 -8.93 -0.34
N LYS A 112 1.35 -9.67 0.77
CA LYS A 112 2.53 -10.24 1.43
C LYS A 112 3.08 -11.47 0.71
N SER A 113 2.26 -12.13 -0.11
CA SER A 113 2.69 -13.31 -0.85
C SER A 113 3.88 -13.00 -1.77
N VAL A 114 4.02 -11.76 -2.26
CA VAL A 114 5.17 -11.37 -3.11
C VAL A 114 6.47 -11.52 -2.33
N LEU A 115 6.50 -11.02 -1.09
CA LEU A 115 7.65 -11.18 -0.21
C LEU A 115 7.85 -12.64 0.21
N ASN A 116 6.78 -13.30 0.62
CA ASN A 116 6.85 -14.64 1.19
C ASN A 116 7.23 -15.72 0.17
N LEU A 117 6.83 -15.55 -1.09
CA LEU A 117 6.99 -16.56 -2.14
C LEU A 117 8.18 -16.26 -3.04
N LEU A 118 8.43 -14.98 -3.40
CA LEU A 118 9.60 -14.63 -4.22
C LEU A 118 10.86 -14.35 -3.40
N GLY A 119 10.70 -14.15 -2.09
CA GLY A 119 11.81 -13.86 -1.17
C GLY A 119 12.16 -12.37 -1.08
N GLN A 120 12.95 -12.06 -0.05
CA GLN A 120 13.32 -10.68 0.33
C GLN A 120 14.10 -9.96 -0.77
N GLU A 121 15.07 -10.63 -1.40
CA GLU A 121 15.93 -10.01 -2.41
C GLU A 121 15.12 -9.51 -3.62
N THR A 122 14.26 -10.36 -4.17
CA THR A 122 13.39 -10.00 -5.29
C THR A 122 12.38 -8.93 -4.89
N TYR A 123 11.83 -9.01 -3.67
CA TYR A 123 10.94 -7.97 -3.14
C TYR A 123 11.63 -6.61 -3.06
N ASP A 124 12.85 -6.54 -2.56
CA ASP A 124 13.62 -5.30 -2.41
C ASP A 124 13.92 -4.66 -3.78
N GLN A 125 14.28 -5.47 -4.79
CA GLN A 125 14.48 -4.99 -6.15
C GLN A 125 13.24 -4.33 -6.74
N PHE A 126 12.05 -4.91 -6.55
CA PHE A 126 10.81 -4.29 -6.97
C PHE A 126 10.47 -3.06 -6.13
N SER A 127 10.66 -3.14 -4.81
CA SER A 127 10.42 -2.06 -3.87
C SER A 127 11.17 -0.79 -4.28
N ASP A 128 12.46 -0.89 -4.58
CA ASP A 128 13.30 0.26 -4.95
C ASP A 128 12.79 0.93 -6.22
N ARG A 129 12.37 0.16 -7.22
CA ARG A 129 11.84 0.68 -8.49
C ARG A 129 10.48 1.37 -8.28
N ILE A 130 9.61 0.81 -7.45
CA ILE A 130 8.35 1.45 -7.07
C ILE A 130 8.61 2.76 -6.34
N GLN A 131 9.57 2.78 -5.40
CA GLN A 131 9.95 4.00 -4.70
C GLN A 131 10.47 5.08 -5.66
N GLN A 132 11.28 4.71 -6.65
CA GLN A 132 11.73 5.65 -7.68
C GLN A 132 10.55 6.21 -8.49
N MET A 133 9.61 5.36 -8.92
CA MET A 133 8.40 5.81 -9.62
C MET A 133 7.58 6.76 -8.77
N ILE A 134 7.39 6.44 -7.48
CA ILE A 134 6.72 7.30 -6.52
C ILE A 134 7.43 8.66 -6.45
N GLN A 135 8.75 8.70 -6.35
CA GLN A 135 9.49 9.98 -6.32
C GLN A 135 9.35 10.78 -7.62
N ILE A 136 9.32 10.12 -8.78
CA ILE A 136 9.10 10.78 -10.07
C ILE A 136 7.68 11.36 -10.13
N ALA A 137 6.67 10.59 -9.72
CA ALA A 137 5.28 11.04 -9.66
C ALA A 137 5.13 12.28 -8.75
N LYS A 138 5.78 12.26 -7.57
CA LYS A 138 5.86 13.43 -6.66
C LYS A 138 6.37 14.68 -7.35
N LYS A 139 7.48 14.56 -8.09
CA LYS A 139 8.11 15.71 -8.76
C LYS A 139 7.22 16.33 -9.83
N HIS A 140 6.31 15.54 -10.42
CA HIS A 140 5.44 15.99 -11.51
C HIS A 140 3.99 16.22 -11.07
N GLY A 141 3.68 16.11 -9.76
CA GLY A 141 2.32 16.26 -9.25
C GLY A 141 1.35 15.17 -9.70
N ILE A 142 1.87 13.98 -10.07
CA ILE A 142 1.04 12.83 -10.46
C ILE A 142 0.59 12.11 -9.18
N ILE A 143 -0.72 11.87 -9.09
CA ILE A 143 -1.33 11.16 -7.96
C ILE A 143 -1.04 9.65 -8.01
N TYR A 144 -1.10 8.98 -6.86
CA TYR A 144 -0.73 7.56 -6.75
C TYR A 144 -1.54 6.67 -7.69
N GLY A 145 -2.86 6.85 -7.78
CA GLY A 145 -3.73 6.07 -8.67
C GLY A 145 -3.31 6.15 -10.14
N ASP A 146 -3.08 7.37 -10.64
CA ASP A 146 -2.63 7.60 -12.02
C ASP A 146 -1.23 7.01 -12.28
N MET A 147 -0.37 7.03 -11.27
CA MET A 147 0.95 6.40 -11.35
C MET A 147 0.84 4.87 -11.49
N LEU A 148 -0.12 4.21 -10.85
CA LEU A 148 -0.37 2.77 -11.03
C LEU A 148 -0.86 2.42 -12.45
N GLU A 149 -1.53 3.36 -13.12
CA GLU A 149 -2.00 3.20 -14.51
C GLU A 149 -0.90 3.48 -15.55
N SER A 150 0.26 3.96 -15.12
CA SER A 150 1.34 4.36 -16.03
C SER A 150 1.99 3.16 -16.74
N PRO A 151 2.58 3.35 -17.95
CA PRO A 151 3.31 2.29 -18.63
C PRO A 151 4.44 1.65 -17.79
N PRO A 152 5.24 2.41 -17.00
CA PRO A 152 6.22 1.83 -16.08
C PRO A 152 5.60 0.92 -15.01
N ALA A 153 4.45 1.29 -14.44
CA ALA A 153 3.74 0.46 -13.46
C ALA A 153 3.28 -0.85 -14.09
N ARG A 154 2.67 -0.80 -15.27
CA ARG A 154 2.21 -1.98 -16.00
C ARG A 154 3.36 -2.91 -16.36
N ALA A 155 4.50 -2.37 -16.78
CA ALA A 155 5.70 -3.16 -17.04
C ALA A 155 6.18 -3.88 -15.76
N LEU A 156 6.24 -3.17 -14.64
CA LEU A 156 6.65 -3.75 -13.37
C LEU A 156 5.69 -4.86 -12.89
N ILE A 157 4.38 -4.67 -13.05
CA ILE A 157 3.37 -5.70 -12.75
C ILE A 157 3.64 -6.97 -13.56
N GLN A 158 3.91 -6.84 -14.86
CA GLN A 158 4.23 -7.99 -15.71
C GLN A 158 5.52 -8.70 -15.28
N GLU A 159 6.53 -7.94 -14.86
CA GLU A 159 7.77 -8.53 -14.33
C GLU A 159 7.53 -9.31 -13.02
N ILE A 160 6.70 -8.79 -12.11
CA ILE A 160 6.31 -9.51 -10.89
C ILE A 160 5.54 -10.79 -11.24
N ILE A 161 4.59 -10.71 -12.19
CA ILE A 161 3.86 -11.90 -12.67
C ILE A 161 4.81 -12.95 -13.23
N GLU A 162 5.80 -12.55 -14.02
CA GLU A 162 6.77 -13.48 -14.61
C GLU A 162 7.67 -14.10 -13.53
N ALA A 163 8.10 -13.32 -12.53
CA ALA A 163 8.82 -13.83 -11.37
C ALA A 163 7.98 -14.89 -10.62
N TYR A 164 6.69 -14.63 -10.41
CA TYR A 164 5.73 -15.60 -9.85
C TYR A 164 5.68 -16.88 -10.67
N ARG A 165 5.53 -16.80 -11.99
CA ARG A 165 5.48 -17.98 -12.86
C ARG A 165 6.77 -18.79 -12.79
N ASN A 166 7.92 -18.12 -12.73
CA ASN A 166 9.20 -18.80 -12.63
C ASN A 166 9.33 -19.51 -11.28
N GLU A 167 8.96 -18.86 -10.19
CA GLU A 167 8.97 -19.46 -8.87
C GLU A 167 8.00 -20.65 -8.77
N MET A 168 6.79 -20.55 -9.35
CA MET A 168 5.85 -21.66 -9.44
C MET A 168 6.41 -22.88 -10.17
N LYS A 169 7.25 -22.68 -11.20
CA LYS A 169 7.88 -23.78 -11.96
C LYS A 169 9.03 -24.43 -11.20
N ILE A 170 9.75 -23.66 -10.39
CA ILE A 170 10.96 -24.11 -9.68
C ILE A 170 10.60 -24.72 -8.32
N SER A 171 9.65 -24.10 -7.61
CA SER A 171 9.27 -24.48 -6.26
C SER A 171 8.06 -25.41 -6.27
N GLY A 172 8.30 -26.69 -6.04
CA GLY A 172 7.23 -27.69 -5.84
C GLY A 172 6.34 -27.45 -4.61
N GLY A 173 6.69 -26.46 -3.77
CA GLY A 173 5.92 -26.08 -2.57
C GLY A 173 5.11 -24.79 -2.71
N PHE A 174 5.19 -24.09 -3.85
CA PHE A 174 4.57 -22.77 -4.02
C PHE A 174 3.06 -22.78 -3.73
N GLU A 175 2.34 -23.69 -4.38
CA GLU A 175 0.89 -23.81 -4.22
C GLU A 175 0.52 -24.09 -2.76
N ALA A 176 1.22 -25.04 -2.13
CA ALA A 176 0.99 -25.38 -0.73
C ALA A 176 1.28 -24.18 0.20
N GLN A 177 2.35 -23.43 -0.05
CA GLN A 177 2.69 -22.24 0.73
C GLN A 177 1.63 -21.15 0.61
N LEU A 178 1.13 -20.88 -0.60
CA LEU A 178 0.09 -19.87 -0.80
C LEU A 178 -1.25 -20.32 -0.19
N LYS A 179 -1.65 -21.58 -0.38
CA LYS A 179 -2.86 -22.14 0.23
C LYS A 179 -2.80 -22.10 1.76
N ASN A 180 -1.64 -22.39 2.36
CA ASN A 180 -1.45 -22.28 3.81
C ASN A 180 -1.56 -20.84 4.32
N GLN A 181 -1.08 -19.86 3.55
CA GLN A 181 -1.24 -18.44 3.89
C GLN A 181 -2.72 -18.00 3.83
N ILE A 182 -3.48 -18.51 2.84
CA ILE A 182 -4.91 -18.28 2.72
C ILE A 182 -5.65 -18.93 3.90
N ASP A 183 -5.37 -20.20 4.20
CA ASP A 183 -5.96 -20.95 5.32
C ASP A 183 -5.79 -20.20 6.64
N ALA A 184 -4.56 -19.81 6.98
CA ALA A 184 -4.27 -19.07 8.21
C ALA A 184 -5.12 -17.80 8.35
N ALA A 185 -5.31 -17.06 7.26
CA ALA A 185 -6.13 -15.84 7.27
C ALA A 185 -7.62 -16.15 7.41
N LEU A 186 -8.11 -17.19 6.73
CA LEU A 186 -9.51 -17.61 6.81
C LEU A 186 -9.88 -18.16 8.20
N VAL A 187 -8.96 -18.88 8.86
CA VAL A 187 -9.13 -19.33 10.25
C VAL A 187 -9.28 -18.14 11.21
N ILE A 188 -8.44 -17.11 11.05
CA ILE A 188 -8.54 -15.87 11.85
C ILE A 188 -9.90 -15.21 11.61
N TYR A 189 -10.30 -15.05 10.34
CA TYR A 189 -11.59 -14.47 10.00
C TYR A 189 -12.77 -15.23 10.63
N GLN A 190 -12.76 -16.57 10.56
CA GLN A 190 -13.82 -17.40 11.14
C GLN A 190 -13.91 -17.27 12.66
N ASN A 191 -12.77 -17.15 13.35
CA ASN A 191 -12.74 -16.93 14.79
C ASN A 191 -13.35 -15.58 15.18
N GLU A 192 -13.20 -14.57 14.33
CA GLU A 192 -13.82 -13.24 14.52
C GLU A 192 -15.32 -13.23 14.15
N HIS A 193 -15.76 -14.17 13.30
CA HIS A 193 -17.13 -14.29 12.79
C HIS A 193 -17.74 -15.68 13.06
N PRO A 194 -17.84 -16.13 14.32
CA PRO A 194 -18.19 -17.53 14.65
C PRO A 194 -19.61 -17.93 14.26
N ASN A 195 -20.48 -16.97 13.96
CA ASN A 195 -21.88 -17.19 13.59
C ASN A 195 -22.11 -17.26 12.06
N GLU A 196 -21.07 -17.04 11.26
CA GLU A 196 -21.15 -17.18 9.81
C GLU A 196 -20.91 -18.64 9.41
N GLU A 197 -21.81 -19.19 8.59
CA GLU A 197 -21.62 -20.52 8.01
C GLU A 197 -20.51 -20.45 6.96
N PHE A 198 -19.33 -20.98 7.32
CA PHE A 198 -18.11 -20.76 6.57
C PHE A 198 -17.37 -22.08 6.34
N ASN A 199 -17.15 -22.42 5.07
CA ASN A 199 -16.37 -23.60 4.70
C ASN A 199 -14.96 -23.16 4.30
N ILE A 200 -13.99 -23.39 5.18
CA ILE A 200 -12.59 -22.98 5.00
C ILE A 200 -11.98 -23.64 3.75
N GLU A 201 -12.05 -24.96 3.62
CA GLU A 201 -11.46 -25.71 2.49
C GLU A 201 -11.96 -25.22 1.13
N LYS A 202 -13.28 -25.06 0.98
CA LYS A 202 -13.88 -24.56 -0.25
C LYS A 202 -13.43 -23.13 -0.57
N ASN A 203 -13.29 -22.29 0.45
CA ASN A 203 -12.84 -20.91 0.30
C ASN A 203 -11.34 -20.81 0.00
N ILE A 204 -10.50 -21.74 0.50
CA ILE A 204 -9.09 -21.84 0.12
C ILE A 204 -8.95 -22.11 -1.38
N GLU A 205 -9.59 -23.18 -1.87
CA GLU A 205 -9.50 -23.56 -3.28
C GLU A 205 -10.10 -22.49 -4.20
N GLY A 206 -11.22 -21.90 -3.80
CA GLY A 206 -11.84 -20.79 -4.53
C GLY A 206 -10.94 -19.56 -4.62
N ALA A 207 -10.36 -19.13 -3.50
CA ALA A 207 -9.48 -17.96 -3.45
C ALA A 207 -8.18 -18.18 -4.23
N TYR A 208 -7.56 -19.37 -4.10
CA TYR A 208 -6.37 -19.73 -4.86
C TYR A 208 -6.65 -19.74 -6.36
N GLY A 209 -7.73 -20.41 -6.79
CA GLY A 209 -8.12 -20.50 -8.20
C GLY A 209 -8.51 -19.15 -8.81
N ASP A 210 -9.23 -18.32 -8.06
CA ASP A 210 -9.55 -16.96 -8.52
C ASP A 210 -8.28 -16.11 -8.66
N PHE A 211 -7.37 -16.15 -7.68
CA PHE A 211 -6.12 -15.42 -7.71
C PHE A 211 -5.23 -15.84 -8.91
N THR A 212 -5.00 -17.14 -9.09
CA THR A 212 -4.15 -17.63 -10.19
C THR A 212 -4.73 -17.28 -11.55
N ARG A 213 -6.04 -17.46 -11.74
CA ARG A 213 -6.73 -17.08 -12.98
C ARG A 213 -6.66 -15.59 -13.26
N LEU A 214 -6.97 -14.77 -12.26
CA LEU A 214 -7.01 -13.32 -12.40
C LEU A 214 -5.62 -12.73 -12.71
N MET A 215 -4.56 -13.35 -12.18
CA MET A 215 -3.17 -12.98 -12.48
C MET A 215 -2.61 -13.63 -13.75
N GLY A 216 -3.40 -14.46 -14.44
CA GLY A 216 -2.95 -15.22 -15.62
C GLY A 216 -1.81 -16.19 -15.32
N LEU A 217 -1.82 -16.77 -14.12
CA LEU A 217 -0.89 -17.80 -13.63
C LEU A 217 -1.41 -19.23 -13.89
N ASP A 218 -2.61 -19.38 -14.45
CA ASP A 218 -3.34 -20.62 -14.71
C ASP A 218 -2.88 -21.37 -15.98
N LYS A 219 -1.61 -21.23 -16.38
CA LYS A 219 -1.05 -21.90 -17.57
C LYS A 219 0.19 -22.74 -17.29
#